data_AF-A0A524MM34-F1
#
_entry.id   AF-A0A524MM34-F1
#
_cell.length_a   1.000
_cell.length_b   1.000
_cell.length_c   1.000
_cell.angle_alpha   90.00
_cell.angle_beta   90.00
_cell.angle_gamma   90.00
#
_symmetry.space_group_name_H-M   'P 1'
#
loop_
_entity.id
_entity.type
_entity.pdbx_description
1 polymer ?
#
loop_
_entity_poly.entity_id
_entity_poly.type
_entity_poly.pdbx_seq_one_letter_code
_entity_poly.pdbx_strand_id
1 'polypeptide(L)'
;MMGLVVCSRGERREAVGRPKFASAARLKQERKLIMINNSSLTKWDRLSQKQIDQQFTHEMVHGLQCSPFEASAILDAVYRVYAPFFETSGTLKPGQVLFQVVSIETSPSTRLADGKQVTVTLTFDAGAEDLKVRRKLGVSDLRRQRMQRMAVEAFQQGGLLTLEDLANRLFNCGQRTLSRDLDVLRRKGIVLPLRSTIKDMGRSISHRSLIIEHWLMGKEYSEIARDTHHSVPAVQNYVGKFKRVIALAEEGYDVHTIAFLVKVSASLAESYHALYQTVKMVPHRRKELCSFLKKGAPDTPIRRDP
;
A
#
# COMPACT_ATOMS: atom_id res chain seq x y z
N MET A 1 -81.67 -67.34 -4.88
CA MET A 1 -81.25 -67.28 -3.46
C MET A 1 -79.74 -67.53 -3.44
N MET A 2 -78.91 -66.59 -2.98
CA MET A 2 -78.59 -66.25 -1.57
C MET A 2 -77.88 -67.41 -0.83
N GLY A 3 -76.71 -67.23 -0.20
CA GLY A 3 -75.78 -66.08 -0.17
C GLY A 3 -74.89 -66.02 1.09
N LEU A 4 -73.98 -65.02 1.17
CA LEU A 4 -73.17 -64.59 2.34
C LEU A 4 -72.14 -65.62 2.91
N VAL A 5 -71.03 -65.30 3.61
CA VAL A 5 -70.18 -64.08 3.86
C VAL A 5 -68.68 -64.50 3.62
N VAL A 6 -67.53 -63.92 4.01
CA VAL A 6 -67.00 -62.78 4.82
C VAL A 6 -65.78 -62.21 4.04
N CYS A 7 -65.62 -60.90 3.78
CA CYS A 7 -64.75 -59.90 4.47
C CYS A 7 -63.36 -60.36 5.01
N SER A 8 -62.27 -59.58 4.94
CA SER A 8 -62.05 -58.20 4.43
C SER A 8 -60.65 -57.99 3.82
N ARG A 9 -60.45 -56.89 3.07
CA ARG A 9 -59.14 -56.36 2.60
C ARG A 9 -59.18 -54.82 2.53
N GLY A 10 -58.00 -54.18 2.55
CA GLY A 10 -57.86 -52.71 2.54
C GLY A 10 -57.48 -52.09 1.19
N GLU A 11 -57.35 -50.75 1.23
CA GLU A 11 -56.86 -49.82 0.19
C GLU A 11 -57.64 -49.67 -1.14
N ARG A 12 -58.36 -48.54 -1.32
CA ARG A 12 -57.83 -47.35 -2.05
C ARG A 12 -58.82 -46.16 -2.19
N ARG A 13 -58.26 -44.96 -1.95
CA ARG A 13 -58.39 -43.68 -2.72
C ARG A 13 -59.65 -42.79 -2.70
N GLU A 14 -59.31 -41.49 -2.80
CA GLU A 14 -60.00 -40.35 -3.44
C GLU A 14 -61.31 -39.77 -2.86
N ALA A 15 -61.24 -38.55 -2.29
CA ALA A 15 -61.96 -37.37 -2.79
C ALA A 15 -61.61 -36.05 -2.06
N VAL A 16 -61.65 -34.96 -2.82
CA VAL A 16 -61.36 -33.55 -2.48
C VAL A 16 -62.08 -32.99 -1.24
N GLY A 17 -61.33 -32.48 -0.26
CA GLY A 17 -61.84 -31.65 0.85
C GLY A 17 -61.51 -30.17 0.68
N ARG A 18 -62.53 -29.29 0.56
CA ARG A 18 -62.34 -27.82 0.50
C ARG A 18 -62.11 -27.23 1.90
N PRO A 19 -61.04 -26.45 2.14
CA PRO A 19 -61.01 -25.50 3.26
C PRO A 19 -62.09 -24.43 3.08
N LYS A 20 -62.72 -24.00 4.17
CA LYS A 20 -63.76 -22.94 4.13
C LYS A 20 -63.10 -21.58 3.91
N PHE A 21 -63.71 -20.74 3.07
CA PHE A 21 -63.29 -19.35 2.90
C PHE A 21 -63.51 -18.56 4.20
N ALA A 22 -62.44 -18.10 4.82
CA ALA A 22 -62.52 -16.96 5.74
C ALA A 22 -62.82 -15.69 4.93
N SER A 23 -63.60 -14.77 5.51
CA SER A 23 -64.07 -13.58 4.81
C SER A 23 -62.92 -12.63 4.45
N ALA A 24 -63.06 -11.96 3.29
CA ALA A 24 -62.03 -11.07 2.76
C ALA A 24 -61.94 -9.76 3.55
N ALA A 25 -61.18 -9.76 4.65
CA ALA A 25 -60.73 -8.55 5.33
C ALA A 25 -59.91 -7.71 4.33
N ARG A 26 -60.51 -6.62 3.84
CA ARG A 26 -60.09 -5.89 2.65
C ARG A 26 -58.89 -4.98 2.92
N LEU A 27 -57.72 -5.57 3.18
CA LEU A 27 -56.44 -4.87 3.24
C LEU A 27 -56.16 -4.17 1.90
N LYS A 28 -56.51 -2.88 1.81
CA LYS A 28 -55.99 -1.95 0.82
C LYS A 28 -54.49 -1.72 1.08
N GLN A 29 -53.67 -2.72 0.81
CA GLN A 29 -52.23 -2.53 0.82
C GLN A 29 -51.86 -1.76 -0.45
N GLU A 30 -51.72 -0.44 -0.29
CA GLU A 30 -51.25 0.45 -1.35
C GLU A 30 -49.87 -0.01 -1.81
N ARG A 31 -49.83 -0.73 -2.93
CA ARG A 31 -48.59 -1.00 -3.69
C ARG A 31 -48.15 0.30 -4.36
N LYS A 32 -47.74 1.26 -3.53
CA LYS A 32 -46.98 2.45 -3.94
C LYS A 32 -45.76 1.94 -4.68
N LEU A 33 -45.76 2.07 -6.01
CA LEU A 33 -44.65 1.62 -6.85
C LEU A 33 -43.40 2.35 -6.35
N ILE A 34 -42.47 1.63 -5.73
CA ILE A 34 -41.17 2.17 -5.39
C ILE A 34 -40.44 2.33 -6.71
N MET A 35 -40.58 3.50 -7.34
CA MET A 35 -39.72 3.90 -8.44
C MET A 35 -38.28 3.84 -7.93
N ILE A 36 -37.55 2.82 -8.36
CA ILE A 36 -36.12 2.71 -8.12
C ILE A 36 -35.46 3.83 -8.95
N ASN A 37 -35.33 5.00 -8.33
CA ASN A 37 -34.71 6.17 -8.93
C ASN A 37 -33.34 5.74 -9.49
N ASN A 38 -33.12 5.97 -10.79
CA ASN A 38 -31.95 5.49 -11.52
C ASN A 38 -30.70 6.33 -11.18
N SER A 39 -30.29 6.25 -9.92
CA SER A 39 -29.17 6.95 -9.31
C SER A 39 -27.79 6.45 -9.78
N SER A 40 -27.76 5.73 -10.90
CA SER A 40 -26.56 5.40 -11.67
C SER A 40 -26.01 6.63 -12.40
N LEU A 41 -26.88 7.54 -12.85
CA LEU A 41 -26.48 8.80 -13.51
C LEU A 41 -25.76 9.72 -12.53
N THR A 42 -26.40 10.05 -11.40
CA THR A 42 -25.83 10.86 -10.30
C THR A 42 -24.88 10.08 -9.39
N LYS A 43 -24.38 8.92 -9.81
CA LYS A 43 -23.53 8.04 -8.99
C LYS A 43 -22.18 8.67 -8.70
N TRP A 44 -21.62 9.39 -9.67
CA TRP A 44 -20.27 9.96 -9.57
C TRP A 44 -20.26 11.22 -8.73
N ASP A 45 -21.26 12.09 -8.89
CA ASP A 45 -21.40 13.32 -8.13
C ASP A 45 -21.64 13.02 -6.64
N ARG A 46 -22.50 12.03 -6.34
CA ARG A 46 -22.69 11.51 -4.97
C ARG A 46 -21.47 10.81 -4.37
N LEU A 47 -20.41 10.57 -5.15
CA LEU A 47 -19.12 10.05 -4.67
C LEU A 47 -18.07 11.15 -4.53
N SER A 48 -18.04 12.18 -5.37
CA SER A 48 -17.17 13.36 -5.16
C SER A 48 -17.61 14.18 -3.95
N GLN A 49 -18.93 14.31 -3.71
CA GLN A 49 -19.48 14.91 -2.48
C GLN A 49 -19.11 14.19 -1.17
N LYS A 50 -18.35 13.07 -1.23
CA LYS A 50 -17.83 12.34 -0.05
C LYS A 50 -16.31 12.46 0.06
N GLN A 51 -15.78 13.64 -0.21
CA GLN A 51 -14.37 13.99 -0.11
C GLN A 51 -14.18 15.06 0.96
N ILE A 52 -13.05 15.06 1.67
CA ILE A 52 -12.80 16.08 2.70
C ILE A 52 -12.67 17.47 2.08
N ASP A 53 -12.17 17.56 0.85
CA ASP A 53 -12.08 18.78 0.04
C ASP A 53 -13.49 19.41 -0.10
N GLN A 54 -14.50 18.56 -0.39
CA GLN A 54 -15.90 18.98 -0.48
C GLN A 54 -16.48 19.31 0.90
N GLN A 55 -16.17 18.54 1.94
CA GLN A 55 -16.56 18.88 3.32
C GLN A 55 -16.00 20.25 3.73
N PHE A 56 -14.71 20.52 3.49
CA PHE A 56 -14.08 21.81 3.77
C PHE A 56 -14.79 22.94 3.00
N THR A 57 -15.01 22.79 1.68
CA THR A 57 -15.76 23.81 0.94
C THR A 57 -17.20 23.98 1.43
N HIS A 58 -17.84 22.94 1.95
CA HIS A 58 -19.18 23.01 2.53
C HIS A 58 -19.19 23.82 3.84
N GLU A 59 -18.24 23.57 4.75
CA GLU A 59 -18.07 24.37 5.97
C GLU A 59 -17.73 25.84 5.65
N MET A 60 -16.86 26.10 4.65
CA MET A 60 -16.55 27.46 4.21
C MET A 60 -17.78 28.19 3.64
N VAL A 61 -18.59 27.53 2.81
CA VAL A 61 -19.77 28.14 2.16
C VAL A 61 -20.94 28.32 3.15
N HIS A 62 -21.20 27.33 4.01
CA HIS A 62 -22.39 27.36 4.88
C HIS A 62 -22.11 27.81 6.31
N GLY A 63 -20.93 27.53 6.86
CA GLY A 63 -20.50 27.96 8.19
C GLY A 63 -19.90 29.37 8.20
N LEU A 64 -19.21 29.78 7.13
CA LEU A 64 -18.55 31.09 7.02
C LEU A 64 -19.11 32.00 5.91
N GLN A 65 -20.19 31.59 5.24
CA GLN A 65 -20.90 32.36 4.20
C GLN A 65 -20.03 32.78 2.98
N CYS A 66 -18.90 32.11 2.75
CA CYS A 66 -18.07 32.35 1.56
C CYS A 66 -18.80 31.94 0.28
N SER A 67 -18.50 32.60 -0.85
CA SER A 67 -18.90 32.05 -2.14
C SER A 67 -18.16 30.74 -2.44
N PRO A 68 -18.70 29.85 -3.30
CA PRO A 68 -18.01 28.62 -3.70
C PRO A 68 -16.63 28.86 -4.37
N PHE A 69 -16.45 30.03 -5.00
CA PHE A 69 -15.16 30.44 -5.57
C PHE A 69 -14.13 30.76 -4.47
N GLU A 70 -14.51 31.58 -3.49
CA GLU A 70 -13.67 31.91 -2.34
C GLU A 70 -13.34 30.67 -1.52
N ALA A 71 -14.31 29.78 -1.28
CA ALA A 71 -14.09 28.51 -0.59
C ALA A 71 -13.03 27.63 -1.28
N SER A 72 -13.04 27.57 -2.62
CA SER A 72 -12.01 26.86 -3.39
C SER A 72 -10.65 27.57 -3.33
N ALA A 73 -10.62 28.90 -3.50
CA ALA A 73 -9.39 29.68 -3.44
C ALA A 73 -8.73 29.64 -2.04
N ILE A 74 -9.53 29.56 -0.99
CA ILE A 74 -9.07 29.37 0.40
C ILE A 74 -8.53 27.95 0.59
N LEU A 75 -9.19 26.91 0.06
CA LEU A 75 -8.66 25.54 0.08
C LEU A 75 -7.29 25.44 -0.63
N ASP A 76 -7.17 26.03 -1.82
CA ASP A 76 -5.90 26.10 -2.57
C ASP A 76 -4.82 26.89 -1.81
N ALA A 77 -5.20 27.99 -1.13
CA ALA A 77 -4.29 28.75 -0.27
C ALA A 77 -3.85 27.94 0.96
N VAL A 78 -4.75 27.18 1.58
CA VAL A 78 -4.45 26.29 2.71
C VAL A 78 -3.45 25.21 2.28
N TYR A 79 -3.65 24.55 1.13
CA TYR A 79 -2.66 23.60 0.61
C TYR A 79 -1.32 24.29 0.33
N ARG A 80 -1.31 25.44 -0.36
CA ARG A 80 -0.08 26.17 -0.70
C ARG A 80 0.72 26.63 0.53
N VAL A 81 0.07 27.05 1.61
CA VAL A 81 0.72 27.59 2.82
C VAL A 81 1.05 26.49 3.82
N TYR A 82 0.16 25.52 4.02
CA TYR A 82 0.29 24.52 5.09
C TYR A 82 0.81 23.15 4.65
N ALA A 83 0.95 22.86 3.34
CA ALA A 83 1.52 21.58 2.89
C ALA A 83 2.88 21.21 3.55
N PRO A 84 3.87 22.12 3.72
CA PRO A 84 5.12 21.80 4.41
C PRO A 84 4.91 21.40 5.88
N PHE A 85 3.91 21.99 6.54
CA PHE A 85 3.55 21.65 7.92
C PHE A 85 2.82 20.30 7.98
N PHE A 86 1.91 20.01 7.04
CA PHE A 86 1.26 18.70 6.90
C PHE A 86 2.21 17.58 6.45
N GLU A 87 3.43 17.89 5.99
CA GLU A 87 4.49 16.91 5.75
C GLU A 87 5.39 16.68 6.98
N THR A 88 5.30 17.58 7.97
CA THR A 88 6.11 17.55 9.20
C THR A 88 5.31 17.07 10.41
N SER A 89 3.99 17.28 10.46
CA SER A 89 3.12 16.75 11.53
C SER A 89 2.79 15.26 11.32
N GLY A 90 2.97 14.45 12.36
CA GLY A 90 2.67 13.00 12.36
C GLY A 90 1.17 12.64 12.33
N THR A 91 0.33 13.53 11.80
CA THR A 91 -1.12 13.40 11.68
C THR A 91 -1.49 12.69 10.39
N LEU A 92 -2.34 11.66 10.46
CA LEU A 92 -2.88 10.99 9.27
C LEU A 92 -3.52 11.99 8.30
N LYS A 93 -3.12 11.97 7.03
CA LYS A 93 -3.82 12.74 6.01
C LYS A 93 -5.16 12.06 5.68
N PRO A 94 -6.19 12.82 5.26
CA PRO A 94 -7.48 12.26 4.87
C PRO A 94 -7.34 11.17 3.79
N GLY A 95 -8.10 10.08 3.91
CA GLY A 95 -7.97 8.91 3.04
C GLY A 95 -6.80 7.98 3.38
N GLN A 96 -5.93 8.34 4.34
CA GLN A 96 -4.91 7.45 4.87
C GLN A 96 -5.39 6.68 6.11
N VAL A 97 -4.75 5.54 6.38
CA VAL A 97 -4.95 4.72 7.58
C VAL A 97 -3.61 4.33 8.20
N LEU A 98 -3.54 4.30 9.55
CA LEU A 98 -2.47 3.59 10.25
C LEU A 98 -2.79 2.09 10.22
N PHE A 99 -1.81 1.28 9.85
CA PHE A 99 -2.00 -0.15 9.62
C PHE A 99 -0.82 -0.96 10.16
N GLN A 100 -1.10 -2.01 10.93
CA GLN A 100 -0.09 -2.90 11.48
C GLN A 100 0.33 -3.97 10.46
N VAL A 101 1.63 -4.05 10.18
CA VAL A 101 2.26 -4.99 9.24
C VAL A 101 3.52 -5.63 9.83
N VAL A 102 3.93 -6.77 9.27
CA VAL A 102 5.18 -7.44 9.63
C VAL A 102 6.38 -6.60 9.17
N SER A 103 7.42 -6.50 10.00
CA SER A 103 8.68 -5.83 9.62
C SER A 103 9.36 -6.51 8.43
N ILE A 104 10.02 -5.71 7.58
CA ILE A 104 10.96 -6.20 6.57
C ILE A 104 12.12 -7.01 7.17
N GLU A 105 12.42 -6.83 8.46
CA GLU A 105 13.49 -7.54 9.18
C GLU A 105 13.06 -8.94 9.64
N THR A 106 11.76 -9.20 9.83
CA THR A 106 11.25 -10.50 10.30
C THR A 106 11.60 -11.61 9.30
N SER A 107 12.12 -12.75 9.78
CA SER A 107 12.51 -13.84 8.88
C SER A 107 11.29 -14.51 8.20
N PRO A 108 11.48 -15.22 7.07
CA PRO A 108 10.38 -15.96 6.43
C PRO A 108 9.76 -17.02 7.36
N SER A 109 10.60 -17.67 8.18
CA SER A 109 10.29 -18.81 9.06
C SER A 109 9.87 -18.42 10.48
N THR A 110 10.02 -17.16 10.89
CA THR A 110 9.46 -16.65 12.15
C THR A 110 7.93 -16.67 12.06
N ARG A 111 7.24 -17.24 13.07
CA ARG A 111 5.77 -17.21 13.14
C ARG A 111 5.29 -15.77 13.24
N LEU A 112 4.09 -15.47 12.71
CA LEU A 112 3.58 -14.09 12.69
C LEU A 112 3.43 -13.47 14.08
N ALA A 113 3.13 -14.28 15.11
CA ALA A 113 3.06 -13.86 16.52
C ALA A 113 4.43 -13.43 17.09
N ASP A 114 5.51 -14.12 16.69
CA ASP A 114 6.88 -13.86 17.14
C ASP A 114 7.59 -12.80 16.26
N GLY A 115 6.90 -12.32 15.22
CA GLY A 115 7.43 -11.39 14.23
C GLY A 115 7.26 -9.93 14.65
N LYS A 116 8.37 -9.19 14.78
CA LYS A 116 8.40 -7.73 14.95
C LYS A 116 7.40 -7.04 13.99
N GLN A 117 6.37 -6.41 14.55
CA GLN A 117 5.41 -5.60 13.80
C GLN A 117 5.91 -4.16 13.66
N VAL A 118 5.39 -3.45 12.65
CA VAL A 118 5.62 -2.03 12.40
C VAL A 118 4.28 -1.38 12.02
N THR A 119 3.97 -0.24 12.64
CA THR A 119 2.84 0.60 12.20
C THR A 119 3.26 1.40 10.97
N VAL A 120 2.51 1.33 9.89
CA VAL A 120 2.74 2.10 8.66
C VAL A 120 1.50 2.90 8.27
N THR A 121 1.70 4.07 7.66
CA THR A 121 0.64 4.88 7.07
C THR A 121 0.41 4.46 5.62
N LEU A 122 -0.83 4.13 5.25
CA LEU A 122 -1.23 3.67 3.91
C LEU A 122 -2.31 4.58 3.32
N THR A 123 -2.17 5.03 2.08
CA THR A 123 -3.13 5.92 1.40
C THR A 123 -4.20 5.10 0.68
N PHE A 124 -5.16 4.60 1.46
CA PHE A 124 -6.26 3.76 0.97
C PHE A 124 -7.19 4.50 -0.01
N ASP A 125 -7.37 5.81 0.14
CA ASP A 125 -8.11 6.65 -0.80
C ASP A 125 -7.32 7.91 -1.16
N ALA A 126 -7.14 8.18 -2.47
CA ALA A 126 -6.53 9.40 -2.99
C ALA A 126 -7.55 10.34 -3.65
N GLY A 127 -8.82 10.28 -3.25
CA GLY A 127 -9.84 11.27 -3.58
C GLY A 127 -10.06 11.42 -5.09
N ALA A 128 -9.78 12.61 -5.62
CA ALA A 128 -10.04 12.96 -7.02
C ALA A 128 -9.32 12.06 -8.02
N GLU A 129 -8.07 11.65 -7.76
CA GLU A 129 -7.31 10.77 -8.67
C GLU A 129 -7.90 9.35 -8.73
N ASP A 130 -8.32 8.84 -7.58
CA ASP A 130 -8.96 7.53 -7.51
C ASP A 130 -10.36 7.56 -8.15
N LEU A 131 -11.11 8.67 -8.06
CA LEU A 131 -12.35 8.84 -8.84
C LEU A 131 -12.11 8.95 -10.34
N LYS A 132 -11.09 9.68 -10.79
CA LYS A 132 -10.69 9.77 -12.22
C LYS A 132 -10.41 8.38 -12.80
N VAL A 133 -9.63 7.57 -12.08
CA VAL A 133 -9.30 6.19 -12.47
C VAL A 133 -10.54 5.29 -12.42
N ARG A 134 -11.37 5.39 -11.37
CA ARG A 134 -12.61 4.60 -11.25
C ARG A 134 -13.62 4.90 -12.36
N ARG A 135 -13.68 6.14 -12.85
CA ARG A 135 -14.55 6.58 -13.95
C ARG A 135 -14.04 6.13 -15.32
N LYS A 136 -12.72 6.16 -15.55
CA LYS A 136 -12.11 5.81 -16.86
C LYS A 136 -11.82 4.31 -17.02
N LEU A 137 -11.31 3.65 -15.99
CA LEU A 137 -10.79 2.26 -16.03
C LEU A 137 -11.55 1.28 -15.11
N GLY A 138 -12.53 1.78 -14.35
CA GLY A 138 -13.39 0.95 -13.51
C GLY A 138 -12.75 0.47 -12.20
N VAL A 139 -13.40 -0.50 -11.57
CA VAL A 139 -13.11 -0.92 -10.19
C VAL A 139 -11.81 -1.74 -10.07
N SER A 140 -11.48 -2.55 -11.08
CA SER A 140 -10.30 -3.42 -11.01
C SER A 140 -8.98 -2.67 -11.19
N ASP A 141 -8.91 -1.68 -12.07
CA ASP A 141 -7.71 -0.84 -12.19
C ASP A 141 -7.55 0.13 -11.01
N LEU A 142 -8.64 0.65 -10.43
CA LEU A 142 -8.56 1.36 -9.15
C LEU A 142 -7.97 0.46 -8.05
N ARG A 143 -8.44 -0.79 -7.93
CA ARG A 143 -7.93 -1.75 -6.94
C ARG A 143 -6.46 -2.07 -7.15
N ARG A 144 -6.02 -2.26 -8.41
CA ARG A 144 -4.60 -2.42 -8.77
C ARG A 144 -3.76 -1.20 -8.40
N GLN A 145 -4.23 0.00 -8.69
CA GLN A 145 -3.56 1.26 -8.30
C GLN A 145 -3.40 1.38 -6.78
N ARG A 146 -4.47 1.10 -6.01
CA ARG A 146 -4.42 1.11 -4.54
C ARG A 146 -3.50 0.02 -3.98
N MET A 147 -3.54 -1.21 -4.52
CA MET A 147 -2.60 -2.29 -4.17
C MET A 147 -1.14 -1.84 -4.35
N GLN A 148 -0.82 -1.26 -5.51
CA GLN A 148 0.53 -0.81 -5.83
C GLN A 148 0.99 0.31 -4.90
N ARG A 149 0.14 1.33 -4.67
CA ARG A 149 0.41 2.45 -3.76
C ARG A 149 0.73 1.95 -2.36
N MET A 150 -0.20 1.20 -1.75
CA MET A 150 -0.06 0.75 -0.36
C MET A 150 1.11 -0.24 -0.16
N ALA A 151 1.39 -1.11 -1.14
CA ALA A 151 2.55 -1.99 -1.07
C ALA A 151 3.87 -1.21 -1.04
N VAL A 152 4.01 -0.18 -1.90
CA VAL A 152 5.18 0.68 -1.94
C VAL A 152 5.30 1.55 -0.68
N GLU A 153 4.19 2.11 -0.20
CA GLU A 153 4.15 2.89 1.06
C GLU A 153 4.60 2.07 2.27
N ALA A 154 4.07 0.85 2.43
CA ALA A 154 4.48 -0.08 3.49
C ALA A 154 5.99 -0.39 3.41
N PHE A 155 6.46 -0.74 2.21
CA PHE A 155 7.87 -1.11 1.97
C PHE A 155 8.85 0.03 2.25
N GLN A 156 8.50 1.27 1.87
CA GLN A 156 9.31 2.45 2.16
C GLN A 156 9.44 2.70 3.67
N GLN A 157 8.37 2.45 4.42
CA GLN A 157 8.32 2.54 5.89
C GLN A 157 8.92 1.31 6.61
N GLY A 158 9.44 0.32 5.89
CA GLY A 158 10.08 -0.87 6.47
C GLY A 158 9.12 -1.99 6.89
N GLY A 159 7.86 -1.93 6.45
CA GLY A 159 6.87 -2.97 6.64
C GLY A 159 6.60 -3.79 5.37
N LEU A 160 5.97 -4.95 5.50
CA LEU A 160 5.59 -5.83 4.38
C LEU A 160 4.12 -6.27 4.51
N LEU A 161 3.29 -5.86 3.56
CA LEU A 161 1.91 -6.33 3.43
C LEU A 161 1.87 -7.75 2.84
N THR A 162 1.04 -8.63 3.41
CA THR A 162 0.69 -9.91 2.80
C THR A 162 -0.44 -9.73 1.78
N LEU A 163 -0.69 -10.74 0.95
CA LEU A 163 -1.88 -10.77 0.10
C LEU A 163 -3.18 -10.87 0.95
N GLU A 164 -3.08 -11.43 2.16
CA GLU A 164 -4.19 -11.61 3.09
C GLU A 164 -4.60 -10.29 3.76
N ASP A 165 -3.63 -9.43 4.09
CA ASP A 165 -3.88 -8.07 4.57
C ASP A 165 -4.65 -7.25 3.53
N LEU A 166 -4.17 -7.27 2.29
CA LEU A 166 -4.82 -6.59 1.18
C LEU A 166 -6.23 -7.15 0.95
N ALA A 167 -6.40 -8.47 0.96
CA ALA A 167 -7.67 -9.14 0.69
C ALA A 167 -8.71 -8.91 1.81
N ASN A 168 -8.35 -9.26 3.04
CA ASN A 168 -9.29 -9.43 4.15
C ASN A 168 -9.37 -8.20 5.06
N ARG A 169 -8.31 -7.40 5.19
CA ARG A 169 -8.24 -6.26 6.12
C ARG A 169 -8.41 -4.90 5.44
N LEU A 170 -8.18 -4.81 4.12
CA LEU A 170 -8.22 -3.55 3.35
C LEU A 170 -9.30 -3.54 2.25
N PHE A 171 -9.30 -4.50 1.32
CA PHE A 171 -10.23 -4.50 0.18
C PHE A 171 -11.52 -5.30 0.38
N ASN A 172 -11.66 -6.05 1.47
CA ASN A 172 -12.81 -6.93 1.76
C ASN A 172 -13.21 -7.81 0.57
N CYS A 173 -12.23 -8.50 -0.03
CA CYS A 173 -12.44 -9.36 -1.20
C CYS A 173 -11.53 -10.59 -1.18
N GLY A 174 -11.97 -11.70 -1.75
CA GLY A 174 -11.22 -12.96 -1.68
C GLY A 174 -9.85 -12.90 -2.37
N GLN A 175 -8.84 -13.50 -1.76
CA GLN A 175 -7.43 -13.50 -2.22
C GLN A 175 -7.26 -13.87 -3.71
N ARG A 176 -8.08 -14.78 -4.25
CA ARG A 176 -8.09 -15.17 -5.68
C ARG A 176 -8.34 -13.99 -6.63
N THR A 177 -9.07 -12.96 -6.20
CA THR A 177 -9.26 -11.71 -6.97
C THR A 177 -7.96 -10.93 -7.03
N LEU A 178 -7.30 -10.72 -5.88
CA LEU A 178 -6.04 -9.97 -5.83
C LEU A 178 -4.87 -10.72 -6.47
N SER A 179 -4.88 -12.06 -6.43
CA SER A 179 -3.91 -12.90 -7.16
C SER A 179 -3.99 -12.64 -8.67
N ARG A 180 -5.19 -12.60 -9.25
CA ARG A 180 -5.40 -12.22 -10.66
C ARG A 180 -4.96 -10.80 -10.97
N ASP A 181 -5.14 -9.87 -10.02
CA ASP A 181 -4.65 -8.49 -10.15
C ASP A 181 -3.11 -8.43 -10.13
N LEU A 182 -2.44 -9.24 -9.31
CA LEU A 182 -0.98 -9.41 -9.36
C LEU A 182 -0.54 -10.02 -10.69
N ASP A 183 -1.26 -11.00 -11.24
CA ASP A 183 -0.93 -11.59 -12.55
C ASP A 183 -1.07 -10.57 -13.70
N VAL A 184 -1.97 -9.59 -13.57
CA VAL A 184 -2.09 -8.46 -14.52
C VAL A 184 -0.96 -7.45 -14.32
N LEU A 185 -0.56 -7.17 -13.08
CA LEU A 185 0.56 -6.27 -12.79
C LEU A 185 1.91 -6.86 -13.24
N ARG A 186 2.19 -8.14 -12.95
CA ARG A 186 3.41 -8.83 -13.42
C ARG A 186 3.51 -8.85 -14.95
N ARG A 187 2.39 -9.04 -15.67
CA ARG A 187 2.34 -8.94 -17.14
C ARG A 187 2.55 -7.52 -17.69
N LYS A 188 2.46 -6.48 -16.86
CA LYS A 188 2.85 -5.10 -17.17
C LYS A 188 4.28 -4.76 -16.69
N GLY A 189 5.07 -5.76 -16.25
CA GLY A 189 6.39 -5.58 -15.66
C GLY A 189 6.38 -5.11 -14.19
N ILE A 190 5.21 -4.90 -13.59
CA ILE A 190 5.06 -4.33 -12.26
C ILE A 190 5.05 -5.45 -11.21
N VAL A 191 6.11 -5.51 -10.40
CA VAL A 191 6.24 -6.42 -9.26
C VAL A 191 5.97 -5.64 -7.96
N LEU A 192 5.04 -6.10 -7.13
CA LEU A 192 4.71 -5.43 -5.86
C LEU A 192 5.56 -5.97 -4.70
N PRO A 193 6.09 -5.10 -3.80
CA PRO A 193 6.93 -5.52 -2.67
C PRO A 193 6.09 -6.09 -1.50
N LEU A 194 5.39 -7.20 -1.74
CA LEU A 194 4.62 -7.93 -0.72
C LEU A 194 5.52 -8.84 0.14
N ARG A 195 5.03 -9.30 1.30
CA ARG A 195 5.79 -10.23 2.17
C ARG A 195 6.22 -11.49 1.41
N SER A 196 5.35 -12.10 0.60
CA SER A 196 5.71 -13.23 -0.26
C SER A 196 6.85 -12.83 -1.18
N THR A 197 6.64 -11.88 -2.11
CA THR A 197 7.66 -11.40 -3.04
C THR A 197 9.02 -11.11 -2.39
N ILE A 198 9.06 -10.36 -1.28
CA ILE A 198 10.31 -9.95 -0.62
C ILE A 198 10.94 -11.07 0.22
N LYS A 199 10.21 -12.13 0.59
CA LYS A 199 10.74 -13.26 1.39
C LYS A 199 11.01 -14.52 0.56
N ASP A 200 10.25 -14.72 -0.51
CA ASP A 200 10.43 -15.81 -1.48
C ASP A 200 11.64 -15.54 -2.40
N MET A 201 12.05 -14.27 -2.55
CA MET A 201 13.39 -13.90 -3.07
C MET A 201 14.55 -14.38 -2.16
N GLY A 202 14.28 -14.80 -0.92
CA GLY A 202 15.25 -15.41 -0.02
C GLY A 202 16.30 -14.44 0.54
N ARG A 203 17.54 -14.93 0.76
CA ARG A 203 18.69 -14.09 1.13
C ARG A 203 19.24 -13.28 -0.07
N SER A 204 18.59 -13.36 -1.23
CA SER A 204 19.07 -12.81 -2.50
C SER A 204 18.84 -11.30 -2.58
N ILE A 205 19.75 -10.54 -1.95
CA ILE A 205 19.98 -9.11 -2.19
C ILE A 205 18.76 -8.23 -1.86
N SER A 206 18.83 -7.43 -0.79
CA SER A 206 17.76 -6.45 -0.50
C SER A 206 17.54 -5.51 -1.69
N HIS A 207 16.31 -5.05 -1.94
CA HIS A 207 16.05 -4.16 -3.08
C HIS A 207 16.88 -2.86 -3.06
N ARG A 208 17.37 -2.45 -1.87
CA ARG A 208 18.33 -1.35 -1.72
C ARG A 208 19.75 -1.79 -2.10
N SER A 209 20.15 -2.99 -1.70
CA SER A 209 21.40 -3.65 -2.13
C SER A 209 21.48 -3.80 -3.66
N LEU A 210 20.38 -4.15 -4.35
CA LEU A 210 20.34 -4.23 -5.82
C LEU A 210 20.56 -2.85 -6.48
N ILE A 211 20.00 -1.79 -5.89
CA ILE A 211 20.23 -0.40 -6.32
C ILE A 211 21.71 -0.01 -6.16
N ILE A 212 22.37 -0.45 -5.07
CA ILE A 212 23.81 -0.25 -4.88
C ILE A 212 24.64 -1.07 -5.87
N GLU A 213 24.30 -2.33 -6.10
CA GLU A 213 24.99 -3.20 -7.05
C GLU A 213 24.97 -2.60 -8.47
N HIS A 214 23.79 -2.19 -8.95
CA HIS A 214 23.67 -1.47 -10.23
C HIS A 214 24.49 -0.17 -10.29
N TRP A 215 24.58 0.57 -9.19
CA TRP A 215 25.44 1.76 -9.11
C TRP A 215 26.93 1.40 -9.16
N LEU A 216 27.38 0.36 -8.44
CA LEU A 216 28.76 -0.14 -8.46
C LEU A 216 29.18 -0.69 -9.83
N MET A 217 28.23 -1.28 -10.58
CA MET A 217 28.38 -1.68 -11.98
C MET A 217 28.43 -0.50 -12.96
N GLY A 218 28.12 0.72 -12.50
CA GLY A 218 28.30 1.96 -13.28
C GLY A 218 27.04 2.54 -13.92
N LYS A 219 25.85 1.97 -13.73
CA LYS A 219 24.59 2.58 -14.22
C LYS A 219 24.40 3.98 -13.64
N GLU A 220 23.71 4.86 -14.37
CA GLU A 220 23.36 6.20 -13.90
C GLU A 220 22.08 6.24 -13.06
N TYR A 221 21.95 7.25 -12.19
CA TYR A 221 20.85 7.31 -11.21
C TYR A 221 19.45 7.30 -11.86
N SER A 222 19.30 7.85 -13.06
CA SER A 222 18.08 7.85 -13.87
C SER A 222 17.73 6.47 -14.43
N GLU A 223 18.75 5.70 -14.84
CA GLU A 223 18.59 4.32 -15.31
C GLU A 223 18.20 3.40 -14.16
N ILE A 224 18.91 3.51 -13.04
CA ILE A 224 18.61 2.71 -11.83
C ILE A 224 17.20 3.05 -11.31
N ALA A 225 16.81 4.33 -11.32
CA ALA A 225 15.46 4.77 -10.97
C ALA A 225 14.39 4.11 -11.86
N ARG A 226 14.56 4.14 -13.19
CA ARG A 226 13.66 3.48 -14.14
C ARG A 226 13.62 1.96 -13.92
N ASP A 227 14.77 1.31 -13.99
CA ASP A 227 14.89 -0.15 -13.97
C ASP A 227 14.39 -0.75 -12.64
N THR A 228 14.62 -0.07 -11.52
CA THR A 228 14.22 -0.50 -10.17
C THR A 228 12.90 0.15 -9.69
N HIS A 229 12.19 0.87 -10.55
CA HIS A 229 10.89 1.52 -10.26
C HIS A 229 10.91 2.48 -9.04
N HIS A 230 12.01 3.23 -8.88
CA HIS A 230 12.22 4.22 -7.82
C HIS A 230 12.32 5.65 -8.40
N SER A 231 12.24 6.68 -7.55
CA SER A 231 12.58 8.04 -7.95
C SER A 231 14.10 8.28 -7.88
N VAL A 232 14.62 9.20 -8.71
CA VAL A 232 16.05 9.56 -8.69
C VAL A 232 16.51 10.03 -7.30
N PRO A 233 15.77 10.86 -6.55
CA PRO A 233 16.13 11.20 -5.17
C PRO A 233 16.17 10.01 -4.21
N ALA A 234 15.32 8.99 -4.39
CA ALA A 234 15.36 7.78 -3.57
C ALA A 234 16.63 6.94 -3.85
N VAL A 235 17.00 6.78 -5.13
CA VAL A 235 18.25 6.13 -5.53
C VAL A 235 19.47 6.88 -4.96
N GLN A 236 19.50 8.21 -5.09
CA GLN A 236 20.56 9.06 -4.53
C GLN A 236 20.65 8.92 -2.99
N ASN A 237 19.53 8.84 -2.28
CA ASN A 237 19.50 8.63 -0.83
C ASN A 237 20.09 7.26 -0.45
N TYR A 238 19.74 6.17 -1.16
CA TYR A 238 20.31 4.85 -0.89
C TYR A 238 21.83 4.81 -1.14
N VAL A 239 22.31 5.37 -2.26
CA VAL A 239 23.75 5.48 -2.55
C VAL A 239 24.47 6.40 -1.54
N GLY A 240 23.83 7.48 -1.11
CA GLY A 240 24.33 8.36 -0.04
C GLY A 240 24.33 7.71 1.35
N LYS A 241 23.50 6.70 1.61
CA LYS A 241 23.60 5.84 2.79
C LYS A 241 24.72 4.81 2.65
N PHE A 242 24.85 4.16 1.49
CA PHE A 242 25.96 3.23 1.21
C PHE A 242 27.32 3.89 1.42
N LYS A 243 27.58 5.06 0.81
CA LYS A 243 28.84 5.81 0.96
C LYS A 243 29.21 6.09 2.41
N ARG A 244 28.22 6.37 3.28
CA ARG A 244 28.42 6.59 4.73
C ARG A 244 28.67 5.30 5.51
N VAL A 245 28.01 4.20 5.14
CA VAL A 245 28.29 2.88 5.73
C VAL A 245 29.73 2.46 5.44
N ILE A 246 30.22 2.67 4.22
CA ILE A 246 31.61 2.35 3.87
C ILE A 246 32.60 3.31 4.56
N ALA A 247 32.31 4.62 4.63
CA ALA A 247 33.18 5.56 5.34
C ALA A 247 33.42 5.16 6.80
N LEU A 248 32.35 4.93 7.57
CA LEU A 248 32.46 4.54 8.97
C LEU A 248 33.09 3.14 9.14
N ALA A 249 32.98 2.25 8.14
CA ALA A 249 33.64 0.94 8.18
C ALA A 249 35.15 1.03 7.92
N GLU A 250 35.60 1.92 7.02
CA GLU A 250 37.02 2.24 6.80
C GLU A 250 37.62 2.97 8.02
N GLU A 251 36.82 3.76 8.73
CA GLU A 251 37.17 4.38 10.03
C GLU A 251 37.17 3.38 11.21
N GLY A 252 36.77 2.12 10.99
CA GLY A 252 36.86 1.04 11.98
C GLY A 252 35.70 0.92 12.96
N TYR A 253 34.58 1.60 12.74
CA TYR A 253 33.37 1.44 13.58
C TYR A 253 32.71 0.06 13.39
N ASP A 254 32.04 -0.44 14.44
CA ASP A 254 31.30 -1.70 14.37
C ASP A 254 29.97 -1.57 13.61
N VAL A 255 29.46 -2.70 13.11
CA VAL A 255 28.23 -2.79 12.31
C VAL A 255 27.00 -2.19 13.00
N HIS A 256 26.85 -2.33 14.32
CA HIS A 256 25.69 -1.81 15.05
C HIS A 256 25.80 -0.29 15.24
N THR A 257 26.99 0.23 15.57
CA THR A 257 27.25 1.68 15.62
C THR A 257 27.03 2.32 14.25
N ILE A 258 27.54 1.73 13.18
CA ILE A 258 27.32 2.19 11.79
C ILE A 258 25.83 2.21 11.46
N ALA A 259 25.10 1.14 11.79
CA ALA A 259 23.67 1.04 11.51
C ALA A 259 22.86 2.13 12.24
N PHE A 260 23.20 2.40 13.51
CA PHE A 260 22.61 3.47 14.31
C PHE A 260 22.90 4.85 13.70
N LEU A 261 24.17 5.19 13.43
CA LEU A 261 24.59 6.49 12.91
C LEU A 261 23.99 6.81 11.53
N VAL A 262 23.98 5.83 10.60
CA VAL A 262 23.47 6.02 9.23
C VAL A 262 21.94 5.84 9.15
N LYS A 263 21.31 5.41 10.26
CA LYS A 263 19.88 5.09 10.37
C LYS A 263 19.45 4.05 9.32
N VAL A 264 20.03 2.85 9.44
CA VAL A 264 19.75 1.63 8.66
C VAL A 264 19.67 0.42 9.62
N SER A 265 19.23 -0.75 9.13
CA SER A 265 19.34 -1.99 9.91
C SER A 265 20.78 -2.54 9.86
N ALA A 266 21.20 -3.27 10.90
CA ALA A 266 22.52 -3.92 10.95
C ALA A 266 22.75 -4.83 9.73
N SER A 267 21.74 -5.66 9.42
CA SER A 267 21.69 -6.52 8.23
C SER A 267 21.85 -5.79 6.89
N LEU A 268 21.46 -4.51 6.80
CA LEU A 268 21.67 -3.70 5.59
C LEU A 268 23.08 -3.11 5.55
N ALA A 269 23.66 -2.76 6.71
CA ALA A 269 25.06 -2.36 6.80
C ALA A 269 26.01 -3.52 6.45
N GLU A 270 25.76 -4.73 6.98
CA GLU A 270 26.42 -5.98 6.59
C GLU A 270 26.33 -6.22 5.08
N SER A 271 25.11 -6.14 4.52
CA SER A 271 24.88 -6.33 3.08
C SER A 271 25.64 -5.31 2.23
N TYR A 272 25.76 -4.07 2.69
CA TYR A 272 26.51 -3.02 2.01
C TYR A 272 28.02 -3.24 2.09
N HIS A 273 28.56 -3.63 3.26
CA HIS A 273 29.97 -3.97 3.39
C HIS A 273 30.33 -5.20 2.53
N ALA A 274 29.48 -6.24 2.53
CA ALA A 274 29.65 -7.42 1.67
C ALA A 274 29.66 -7.05 0.17
N LEU A 275 28.74 -6.20 -0.30
CA LEU A 275 28.75 -5.71 -1.69
C LEU A 275 30.04 -4.96 -2.03
N TYR A 276 30.55 -4.13 -1.12
CA TYR A 276 31.79 -3.38 -1.33
C TYR A 276 33.03 -4.27 -1.49
N GLN A 277 33.11 -5.36 -0.71
CA GLN A 277 34.20 -6.34 -0.81
C GLN A 277 34.06 -7.29 -2.03
N THR A 278 32.83 -7.60 -2.48
CA THR A 278 32.59 -8.67 -3.47
C THR A 278 32.30 -8.18 -4.90
N VAL A 279 31.66 -7.02 -5.07
CA VAL A 279 31.27 -6.52 -6.40
C VAL A 279 32.42 -5.77 -7.05
N LYS A 280 32.75 -6.13 -8.31
CA LYS A 280 33.81 -5.50 -9.10
C LYS A 280 33.43 -4.06 -9.52
N MET A 281 33.53 -3.12 -8.59
CA MET A 281 33.21 -1.71 -8.77
C MET A 281 34.03 -1.07 -9.90
N VAL A 282 33.34 -0.38 -10.82
CA VAL A 282 33.94 0.27 -12.00
C VAL A 282 34.84 1.48 -11.64
N PRO A 283 35.83 1.85 -12.48
CA PRO A 283 36.85 2.83 -12.09
C PRO A 283 36.31 4.22 -11.73
N HIS A 284 35.26 4.71 -12.40
CA HIS A 284 34.71 6.04 -12.11
C HIS A 284 33.98 6.06 -10.75
N ARG A 285 33.20 5.02 -10.43
CA ARG A 285 32.54 4.86 -9.12
C ARG A 285 33.53 4.66 -7.98
N ARG A 286 34.66 3.97 -8.24
CA ARG A 286 35.78 3.89 -7.30
C ARG A 286 36.36 5.27 -7.00
N LYS A 287 36.63 6.09 -8.03
CA LYS A 287 37.07 7.49 -7.84
C LYS A 287 36.03 8.32 -7.08
N GLU A 288 34.74 8.18 -7.42
CA GLU A 288 33.63 8.87 -6.76
C GLU A 288 33.56 8.52 -5.25
N LEU A 289 33.65 7.24 -4.90
CA LEU A 289 33.67 6.77 -3.52
C LEU A 289 34.92 7.26 -2.76
N CYS A 290 36.12 7.09 -3.31
CA CYS A 290 37.36 7.58 -2.69
C CYS A 290 37.36 9.11 -2.49
N SER A 291 36.70 9.87 -3.39
CA SER A 291 36.53 11.32 -3.25
C SER A 291 35.55 11.72 -2.14
N PHE A 292 34.61 10.83 -1.79
CA PHE A 292 33.73 11.00 -0.65
C PHE A 292 34.48 10.70 0.66
N LEU A 293 35.22 9.59 0.72
CA LEU A 293 36.05 9.22 1.89
C LEU A 293 37.04 10.34 2.26
N LYS A 294 37.76 10.89 1.27
CA LYS A 294 38.72 11.99 1.48
C LYS A 294 38.09 13.32 1.93
N LYS A 295 36.77 13.46 1.93
CA LYS A 295 36.05 14.63 2.47
C LYS A 295 35.52 14.42 3.89
N GLY A 296 35.59 13.18 4.42
CA GLY A 296 35.26 12.87 5.82
C GLY A 296 36.46 12.94 6.76
N ALA A 297 37.67 12.69 6.24
CA ALA A 297 38.90 12.74 7.03
C ALA A 297 39.17 14.15 7.59
N PRO A 298 39.35 14.33 8.91
CA PRO A 298 39.88 15.57 9.45
C PRO A 298 41.36 15.73 9.05
N ASP A 299 41.79 16.97 8.79
CA ASP A 299 43.21 17.31 8.79
C ASP A 299 43.75 17.11 10.21
N THR A 300 44.36 15.96 10.48
CA THR A 300 45.01 15.68 11.76
C THR A 300 46.21 16.62 11.92
N PRO A 301 46.19 17.60 12.84
CA PRO A 301 47.32 18.49 13.01
C PRO A 301 48.51 17.68 13.51
N ILE A 302 49.62 17.73 12.75
CA ILE A 302 50.87 17.07 13.14
C ILE A 302 51.27 17.59 14.51
N ARG A 303 51.20 16.72 15.52
CA ARG A 303 51.67 17.03 16.87
C ARG A 303 53.17 17.26 16.77
N ARG A 304 53.62 18.49 17.02
CA ARG A 304 55.03 18.78 17.19
C ARG A 304 55.41 18.34 18.59
N ASP A 305 56.19 17.28 18.68
CA ASP A 305 56.77 16.85 19.94
C ASP A 305 57.86 17.86 20.39
N PRO A 306 57.95 18.18 21.69
CA PRO A 306 59.04 18.97 22.28
C PRO A 306 60.27 18.11 22.63
#